data_AF-A0A7V4ANW5-F1
#
_entry.id   AF-A0A7V4ANW5-F1
#
_cell.length_a   1.000
_cell.length_b   1.000
_cell.length_c   1.000
_cell.angle_alpha   90.00
_cell.angle_beta   90.00
_cell.angle_gamma   90.00
#
_symmetry.space_group_name_H-M   'P 1'
#
loop_
_entity.id
_entity.type
_entity.pdbx_description
1 polymer ?
#
loop_
_entity_poly.entity_id
_entity_poly.type
_entity_poly.pdbx_seq_one_letter_code
_entity_poly.pdbx_strand_id
1 'polypeptide(L)'
;MKRLVLLLMSLALAACSGHTIYRFEVNLLSFIPQNQRQGELNLTTSQILFPDDPAGQLVEVPGAEALVDGRLYLETTLKNTGTVSSTLDIEVHLGPGSDTDLYDGQGGDFTLIQQSITLNPGEERAVSVPLDVQPGTQAFDLIKAGKFRLGARLSLSGERVQCTLNQAEIVLRLKLFNLIPNP
;
A
#
# COMPACT_ATOMS: atom_id res chain seq x y z
N MET A 1 28.47 -1.01 -45.36
CA MET A 1 27.03 -1.35 -45.24
C MET A 1 26.74 -2.26 -44.04
N LYS A 2 27.37 -3.43 -43.86
CA LYS A 2 27.14 -4.32 -42.69
C LYS A 2 27.28 -3.64 -41.31
N ARG A 3 28.29 -2.77 -41.12
CA ARG A 3 28.49 -2.03 -39.85
C ARG A 3 27.39 -0.99 -39.56
N LEU A 4 26.82 -0.36 -40.60
CA LEU A 4 25.74 0.62 -40.46
C LEU A 4 24.41 -0.07 -40.09
N VAL A 5 24.14 -1.23 -40.69
CA VAL A 5 22.98 -2.07 -40.37
C VAL A 5 23.07 -2.61 -38.94
N LEU A 6 24.27 -3.03 -38.51
CA LEU A 6 24.51 -3.47 -37.14
C LEU A 6 24.25 -2.32 -36.15
N LEU A 7 24.77 -1.12 -36.42
CA LEU A 7 24.56 0.07 -35.59
C LEU A 7 23.07 0.44 -35.49
N LEU A 8 22.34 0.46 -36.60
CA LEU A 8 20.90 0.75 -36.63
C LEU A 8 20.08 -0.29 -35.86
N MET A 9 20.45 -1.58 -35.95
CA MET A 9 19.82 -2.61 -35.13
C MET A 9 20.13 -2.45 -33.64
N SER A 10 21.37 -2.10 -33.27
CA SER A 10 21.72 -1.82 -31.88
C SER A 10 20.91 -0.67 -31.31
N LEU A 11 20.74 0.42 -32.08
CA LEU A 11 19.92 1.57 -31.66
C LEU A 11 18.43 1.20 -31.55
N ALA A 12 17.90 0.38 -32.45
CA ALA A 12 16.52 -0.07 -32.38
C ALA A 12 16.26 -0.97 -31.16
N LEU A 13 17.17 -1.90 -30.86
CA LEU A 13 17.10 -2.74 -29.65
C LEU A 13 17.23 -1.90 -28.37
N ALA A 14 18.13 -0.92 -28.37
CA ALA A 14 18.27 0.03 -27.27
C ALA A 14 16.98 0.83 -27.07
N ALA A 15 16.39 1.39 -28.14
CA ALA A 15 15.15 2.16 -28.07
C ALA A 15 13.96 1.32 -27.54
N CYS A 16 13.83 0.06 -27.97
CA CYS A 16 12.81 -0.85 -27.43
C CYS A 16 13.05 -1.17 -25.94
N SER A 17 14.30 -1.37 -25.52
CA SER A 17 14.61 -1.59 -24.10
C SER A 17 14.30 -0.35 -23.25
N GLY A 18 14.55 0.84 -23.78
CA GLY A 18 14.31 2.13 -23.13
C GLY A 18 12.84 2.54 -22.98
N HIS A 19 11.90 1.74 -23.49
CA HIS A 19 10.45 1.91 -23.32
C HIS A 19 9.80 0.77 -22.54
N THR A 20 10.58 -0.21 -22.10
CA THR A 20 10.05 -1.34 -21.34
C THR A 20 9.69 -0.90 -19.92
N ILE A 21 8.42 -1.07 -19.56
CA ILE A 21 7.90 -0.85 -18.20
C ILE A 21 7.62 -2.22 -17.58
N TYR A 22 8.25 -2.48 -16.44
CA TYR A 22 8.02 -3.64 -15.61
C TYR A 22 6.91 -3.33 -14.61
N ARG A 23 6.03 -4.29 -14.37
CA ARG A 23 5.00 -4.21 -13.34
C ARG A 23 5.40 -5.14 -12.19
N PHE A 24 5.54 -4.56 -11.00
CA PHE A 24 5.83 -5.27 -9.76
C PHE A 24 4.56 -5.28 -8.92
N GLU A 25 4.04 -6.46 -8.62
CA GLU A 25 2.77 -6.63 -7.90
C GLU A 25 3.04 -7.44 -6.63
N VAL A 26 2.57 -6.94 -5.49
CA VAL A 26 2.67 -7.66 -4.22
C VAL A 26 1.28 -7.75 -3.61
N ASN A 27 0.84 -8.99 -3.41
CA ASN A 27 -0.36 -9.30 -2.65
C ASN A 27 -0.03 -9.26 -1.16
N LEU A 28 -0.26 -8.11 -0.53
CA LEU A 28 0.05 -7.86 0.87
C LEU A 28 -0.82 -8.72 1.80
N LEU A 29 -2.05 -9.04 1.37
CA LEU A 29 -2.94 -9.91 2.12
C LEU A 29 -2.33 -11.29 2.37
N SER A 30 -1.47 -11.77 1.47
CA SER A 30 -0.81 -13.07 1.60
C SER A 30 0.14 -13.16 2.80
N PHE A 31 0.65 -12.03 3.29
CA PHE A 31 1.55 -11.96 4.44
C PHE A 31 0.80 -11.86 5.78
N ILE A 32 -0.49 -11.52 5.75
CA ILE A 32 -1.32 -11.45 6.95
C ILE A 32 -1.92 -12.84 7.21
N PRO A 33 -1.66 -13.47 8.38
CA PRO A 33 -2.31 -14.72 8.80
C PRO A 33 -3.83 -14.68 8.65
N GLN A 34 -4.45 -15.78 8.22
CA GLN A 34 -5.91 -15.80 7.98
C GLN A 34 -6.74 -15.41 9.21
N ASN A 35 -6.30 -15.79 10.40
CA ASN A 35 -6.94 -15.43 11.68
C ASN A 35 -6.80 -13.95 12.05
N GLN A 36 -5.95 -13.19 11.36
CA GLN A 36 -5.78 -11.75 11.54
C GLN A 36 -6.44 -10.94 10.41
N ARG A 37 -7.02 -11.58 9.39
CA ARG A 37 -7.77 -10.89 8.31
C ARG A 37 -9.20 -10.55 8.70
N GLN A 38 -9.65 -11.02 9.87
CA GLN A 38 -10.98 -10.77 10.39
C GLN A 38 -10.86 -10.38 11.85
N GLY A 39 -11.72 -9.49 12.31
CA GLY A 39 -11.72 -9.06 13.70
C GLY A 39 -13.01 -8.35 14.08
N GLU A 40 -13.15 -8.10 15.38
CA GLU A 40 -14.23 -7.30 15.93
C GLU A 40 -13.64 -6.14 16.71
N LEU A 41 -14.05 -4.92 16.34
CA LEU A 41 -13.84 -3.75 17.16
C LEU A 41 -15.02 -3.59 18.11
N ASN A 42 -14.75 -3.29 19.37
CA ASN A 42 -15.77 -3.05 20.39
C ASN A 42 -15.21 -2.16 21.51
N LEU A 43 -15.98 -1.96 22.59
CA LEU A 43 -15.58 -1.13 23.72
C LEU A 43 -14.28 -1.56 24.43
N THR A 44 -13.87 -2.83 24.28
CA THR A 44 -12.61 -3.35 24.83
C THR A 44 -11.48 -3.38 23.80
N THR A 45 -11.81 -3.49 22.52
CA THR A 45 -10.88 -3.51 21.38
C THR A 45 -11.24 -2.37 20.44
N SER A 46 -10.81 -1.16 20.78
CA SER A 46 -11.16 0.04 20.00
C SER A 46 -10.35 0.19 18.72
N GLN A 47 -9.30 -0.63 18.52
CA GLN A 47 -8.44 -0.57 17.34
C GLN A 47 -7.95 -1.95 16.89
N ILE A 48 -7.71 -2.09 15.59
CA ILE A 48 -7.05 -3.26 14.97
C ILE A 48 -5.96 -2.75 14.02
N LEU A 49 -4.82 -3.44 14.01
CA LEU A 49 -3.67 -3.16 13.16
C LEU A 49 -3.50 -4.29 12.13
N PHE A 50 -3.08 -3.94 10.91
CA PHE A 50 -2.86 -4.89 9.83
C PHE A 50 -1.52 -4.63 9.13
N PRO A 51 -0.51 -5.53 9.28
CA PRO A 51 -0.36 -6.53 10.35
C PRO A 51 -0.03 -5.87 11.71
N ASP A 52 -0.24 -6.61 12.81
CA ASP A 52 -0.02 -6.15 14.19
C ASP A 52 1.39 -6.47 14.73
N ASP A 53 1.94 -7.65 14.42
CA ASP A 53 3.28 -8.08 14.84
C ASP A 53 4.02 -8.81 13.68
N PRO A 54 5.07 -8.19 13.11
CA PRO A 54 5.51 -6.82 13.35
C PRO A 54 4.47 -5.79 12.87
N ALA A 55 4.43 -4.62 13.51
CA ALA A 55 3.52 -3.53 13.21
C ALA A 55 3.86 -2.88 11.85
N GLY A 56 3.24 -3.40 10.79
CA GLY A 56 3.52 -3.07 9.40
C GLY A 56 4.32 -4.13 8.64
N GLN A 57 3.91 -4.40 7.40
CA GLN A 57 4.55 -5.36 6.52
C GLN A 57 5.76 -4.74 5.82
N LEU A 58 6.94 -5.37 5.96
CA LEU A 58 8.13 -5.02 5.18
C LEU A 58 7.93 -5.41 3.71
N VAL A 59 8.19 -4.47 2.82
CA VAL A 59 8.18 -4.66 1.37
C VAL A 59 9.54 -4.25 0.83
N GLU A 60 10.17 -5.17 0.13
CA GLU A 60 11.41 -4.92 -0.61
C GLU A 60 11.10 -4.89 -2.11
N VAL A 61 11.51 -3.81 -2.78
CA VAL A 61 11.24 -3.59 -4.21
C VAL A 61 12.57 -3.60 -4.96
N PRO A 62 12.92 -4.71 -5.64
CA PRO A 62 14.08 -4.75 -6.51
C PRO A 62 13.96 -3.73 -7.65
N GLY A 63 14.98 -2.91 -7.85
CA GLY A 63 14.98 -1.89 -8.92
C GLY A 63 14.10 -0.68 -8.63
N ALA A 64 13.79 -0.39 -7.37
CA ALA A 64 12.96 0.73 -6.95
C ALA A 64 13.46 2.10 -7.41
N GLU A 65 14.77 2.26 -7.64
CA GLU A 65 15.36 3.47 -8.19
C GLU A 65 14.77 3.85 -9.56
N ALA A 66 14.22 2.85 -10.26
CA ALA A 66 13.56 2.99 -11.55
C ALA A 66 12.03 3.19 -11.45
N LEU A 67 11.49 3.45 -10.26
CA LEU A 67 10.07 3.70 -10.06
C LEU A 67 9.56 4.85 -10.93
N VAL A 68 8.48 4.59 -11.67
CA VAL A 68 7.75 5.54 -12.50
C VAL A 68 6.57 6.10 -11.71
N ASP A 69 5.76 5.19 -11.16
CA ASP A 69 4.61 5.46 -10.31
C ASP A 69 4.09 4.12 -9.74
N GLY A 70 3.04 4.17 -8.95
CA GLY A 70 2.37 2.99 -8.45
C GLY A 70 0.97 3.25 -7.92
N ARG A 71 0.39 2.19 -7.38
CA ARG A 71 -0.91 2.20 -6.72
C ARG A 71 -0.90 1.25 -5.54
N LEU A 72 -1.44 1.69 -4.42
CA LEU A 72 -1.81 0.87 -3.29
C LEU A 72 -3.33 0.72 -3.29
N TYR A 73 -3.82 -0.47 -2.96
CA TYR A 73 -5.24 -0.74 -2.86
C TYR A 73 -5.54 -1.57 -1.63
N LEU A 74 -6.44 -1.05 -0.79
CA LEU A 74 -6.97 -1.74 0.39
C LEU A 74 -8.49 -1.87 0.24
N GLU A 75 -9.03 -3.04 0.56
CA GLU A 75 -10.47 -3.24 0.64
C GLU A 75 -10.86 -4.00 1.89
N THR A 76 -11.84 -3.46 2.62
CA THR A 76 -12.39 -4.07 3.83
C THR A 76 -13.92 -4.06 3.81
N THR A 77 -14.53 -5.13 4.31
CA THR A 77 -15.96 -5.17 4.63
C THR A 77 -16.15 -4.88 6.11
N LEU A 78 -16.97 -3.88 6.40
CA LEU A 78 -17.32 -3.46 7.76
C LEU A 78 -18.80 -3.71 8.02
N LYS A 79 -19.13 -4.26 9.18
CA LYS A 79 -20.51 -4.54 9.60
C LYS A 79 -20.75 -4.08 11.03
N ASN A 80 -21.65 -3.12 11.20
CA ASN A 80 -22.07 -2.71 12.54
C ASN A 80 -23.01 -3.77 13.13
N THR A 81 -22.52 -4.53 14.11
CA THR A 81 -23.28 -5.57 14.82
C THR A 81 -23.77 -5.09 16.19
N GLY A 82 -23.56 -3.80 16.52
CA GLY A 82 -24.08 -3.15 17.71
C GLY A 82 -25.51 -2.61 17.52
N THR A 83 -25.96 -1.90 18.54
CA THR A 83 -27.31 -1.31 18.62
C THR A 83 -27.32 0.19 18.34
N VAL A 84 -26.15 0.82 18.28
CA VAL A 84 -25.96 2.26 18.02
C VAL A 84 -25.13 2.51 16.77
N SER A 85 -25.28 3.69 16.18
CA SER A 85 -24.42 4.14 15.08
C SER A 85 -22.95 4.17 15.52
N SER A 86 -22.05 3.73 14.65
CA SER A 86 -20.62 3.63 14.92
C SER A 86 -19.82 4.35 13.84
N THR A 87 -18.79 5.09 14.25
CA THR A 87 -17.82 5.73 13.34
C THR A 87 -16.52 4.94 13.36
N LEU A 88 -15.98 4.66 12.18
CA LEU A 88 -14.70 4.01 11.98
C LEU A 88 -13.73 4.94 11.27
N ASP A 89 -12.50 5.00 11.77
CA ASP A 89 -11.39 5.68 11.12
C ASP A 89 -10.45 4.63 10.54
N ILE A 90 -10.31 4.63 9.22
CA ILE A 90 -9.36 3.80 8.48
C ILE A 90 -8.15 4.67 8.14
N GLU A 91 -6.97 4.21 8.51
CA GLU A 91 -5.72 4.87 8.19
C GLU A 91 -4.76 3.90 7.52
N VAL A 92 -4.01 4.37 6.53
CA VAL A 92 -2.90 3.64 5.93
C VAL A 92 -1.62 4.38 6.26
N HIS A 93 -0.65 3.65 6.80
CA HIS A 93 0.62 4.17 7.27
C HIS A 93 1.78 3.59 6.45
N LEU A 94 2.79 4.42 6.24
CA LEU A 94 4.02 4.06 5.54
C LEU A 94 5.21 4.51 6.38
N GLY A 95 6.30 3.75 6.36
CA GLY A 95 7.54 4.13 7.03
C GLY A 95 8.77 3.46 6.43
N PRO A 96 9.98 3.89 6.82
CA PRO A 96 11.23 3.26 6.40
C PRO A 96 11.26 1.77 6.72
N GLY A 97 11.93 0.96 5.89
CA GLY A 97 12.04 -0.48 6.15
C GLY A 97 12.72 -0.85 7.47
N SER A 98 13.50 0.09 8.04
CA SER A 98 14.18 -0.04 9.34
C SER A 98 13.28 0.24 10.55
N ASP A 99 12.18 0.95 10.33
CA ASP A 99 11.16 1.16 11.36
C ASP A 99 10.45 -0.18 11.60
N THR A 100 10.15 -0.52 12.83
CA THR A 100 9.49 -1.78 13.20
C THR A 100 8.08 -1.57 13.75
N ASP A 101 7.68 -0.32 13.99
CA ASP A 101 6.36 0.03 14.51
C ASP A 101 5.81 1.29 13.83
N LEU A 102 4.98 1.10 12.81
CA LEU A 102 4.38 2.19 12.03
C LEU A 102 3.33 3.04 12.78
N TYR A 103 3.10 2.79 14.06
CA TYR A 103 2.01 3.45 14.79
C TYR A 103 2.47 4.18 16.06
N ASP A 104 3.79 4.29 16.27
CA ASP A 104 4.38 4.97 17.42
C ASP A 104 4.73 6.46 17.17
N GLY A 105 4.63 6.92 15.91
CA GLY A 105 4.98 8.27 15.48
C GLY A 105 6.49 8.56 15.50
N GLN A 106 7.32 7.53 15.45
CA GLN A 106 8.77 7.60 15.43
C GLN A 106 9.35 6.85 14.23
N GLY A 107 10.66 6.97 13.99
CA GLY A 107 11.31 6.22 12.91
C GLY A 107 11.00 6.73 11.48
N GLY A 108 10.15 7.75 11.33
CA GLY A 108 9.84 8.39 10.05
C GLY A 108 8.59 7.83 9.37
N ASP A 109 7.74 7.12 10.11
CA ASP A 109 6.39 6.76 9.71
C ASP A 109 5.51 7.99 9.45
N PHE A 110 4.49 7.81 8.62
CA PHE A 110 3.48 8.82 8.36
C PHE A 110 2.17 8.20 7.86
N THR A 111 1.06 8.85 8.20
CA THR A 111 -0.25 8.54 7.64
C THR A 111 -0.32 8.98 6.17
N LEU A 112 -0.48 8.02 5.27
CA LEU A 112 -0.66 8.30 3.85
C LEU A 112 -2.12 8.68 3.50
N ILE A 113 -3.10 8.05 4.16
CA ILE A 113 -4.52 8.42 4.04
C ILE A 113 -5.24 8.14 5.34
N GLN A 114 -6.27 8.94 5.60
CA GLN A 114 -7.23 8.75 6.68
C GLN A 114 -8.64 8.95 6.12
N GLN A 115 -9.54 8.01 6.41
CA GLN A 115 -10.93 8.06 5.99
C GLN A 115 -11.85 7.67 7.15
N SER A 116 -12.84 8.54 7.43
CA SER A 116 -13.86 8.29 8.44
C SER A 116 -15.16 7.82 7.81
N ILE A 117 -15.79 6.79 8.39
CA ILE A 117 -17.01 6.17 7.88
C ILE A 117 -17.98 5.95 9.03
N THR A 118 -19.24 6.32 8.84
CA THR A 118 -20.31 6.03 9.80
C THR A 118 -21.17 4.88 9.28
N LEU A 119 -21.46 3.93 10.16
CA LEU A 119 -22.33 2.77 9.92
C LEU A 119 -23.50 2.79 10.91
N ASN A 120 -24.71 2.69 10.38
CA ASN A 120 -25.91 2.51 11.20
C ASN A 120 -25.99 1.08 11.76
N PRO A 121 -26.79 0.84 12.82
CA PRO A 121 -26.99 -0.51 13.35
C PRO A 121 -27.44 -1.50 12.26
N GLY A 122 -26.74 -2.63 12.15
CA GLY A 122 -26.99 -3.66 11.15
C GLY A 122 -26.46 -3.37 9.74
N GLU A 123 -25.90 -2.19 9.51
CA GLU A 123 -25.36 -1.80 8.20
C GLU A 123 -24.06 -2.55 7.89
N GLU A 124 -23.96 -3.06 6.66
CA GLU A 124 -22.77 -3.70 6.11
C GLU A 124 -22.31 -2.92 4.87
N ARG A 125 -21.02 -2.58 4.83
CA ARG A 125 -20.45 -1.75 3.76
C ARG A 125 -19.05 -2.23 3.41
N ALA A 126 -18.81 -2.43 2.11
CA ALA A 126 -17.47 -2.57 1.56
C ALA A 126 -16.83 -1.19 1.39
N VAL A 127 -15.58 -1.06 1.80
CA VAL A 127 -14.80 0.16 1.76
C VAL A 127 -13.51 -0.10 1.01
N SER A 128 -13.29 0.67 -0.04
CA SER A 128 -12.09 0.61 -0.86
C SER A 128 -11.29 1.89 -0.70
N VAL A 129 -9.99 1.75 -0.46
CA VAL A 129 -9.05 2.85 -0.29
C VAL A 129 -7.97 2.73 -1.37
N PRO A 130 -8.18 3.34 -2.55
CA PRO A 130 -7.16 3.43 -3.58
C PRO A 130 -6.21 4.60 -3.28
N LEU A 131 -4.91 4.38 -3.41
CA LEU A 131 -3.91 5.45 -3.30
C LEU A 131 -2.94 5.38 -4.47
N ASP A 132 -2.83 6.48 -5.20
CA ASP A 132 -1.87 6.60 -6.28
C ASP A 132 -0.53 7.11 -5.74
N VAL A 133 0.55 6.39 -6.07
CA VAL A 133 1.93 6.75 -5.75
C VAL A 133 2.50 7.48 -6.95
N GLN A 134 2.71 8.78 -6.82
CA GLN A 134 3.13 9.66 -7.91
C GLN A 134 4.46 10.37 -7.60
N PRO A 135 5.31 10.65 -8.60
CA PRO A 135 6.52 11.44 -8.41
C PRO A 135 6.29 12.74 -7.63
N GLY A 136 7.18 13.06 -6.70
CA GLY A 136 7.10 14.25 -5.84
C GLY A 136 6.23 14.10 -4.59
N THR A 137 5.70 12.90 -4.33
CA THR A 137 5.03 12.57 -3.06
C THR A 137 6.00 11.89 -2.09
N GLN A 138 5.80 12.08 -0.78
CA GLN A 138 6.60 11.41 0.24
C GLN A 138 6.56 9.88 0.12
N ALA A 139 5.39 9.32 -0.23
CA ALA A 139 5.25 7.89 -0.49
C ALA A 139 6.10 7.41 -1.66
N PHE A 140 6.16 8.19 -2.75
CA PHE A 140 6.99 7.85 -3.90
C PHE A 140 8.48 7.83 -3.54
N ASP A 141 8.95 8.86 -2.83
CA ASP A 141 10.36 8.95 -2.44
C ASP A 141 10.76 7.81 -1.48
N LEU A 142 9.87 7.46 -0.54
CA LEU A 142 10.06 6.33 0.36
C LEU A 142 10.12 5.00 -0.41
N ILE A 143 9.17 4.74 -1.31
CA ILE A 143 9.14 3.50 -2.09
C ILE A 143 10.37 3.41 -3.00
N LYS A 144 10.79 4.53 -3.59
CA LYS A 144 11.98 4.63 -4.45
C LYS A 144 13.28 4.33 -3.71
N ALA A 145 13.31 4.46 -2.38
CA ALA A 145 14.43 4.00 -1.55
C ALA A 145 14.57 2.46 -1.50
N GLY A 146 13.55 1.73 -1.96
CA GLY A 146 13.59 0.29 -2.21
C GLY A 146 13.22 -0.62 -1.05
N LYS A 147 13.16 -0.10 0.17
CA LYS A 147 12.69 -0.83 1.36
C LYS A 147 11.82 0.06 2.22
N PHE A 148 10.58 -0.35 2.42
CA PHE A 148 9.61 0.38 3.22
C PHE A 148 8.68 -0.59 3.95
N ARG A 149 7.99 -0.10 4.97
CA ARG A 149 6.89 -0.80 5.61
C ARG A 149 5.57 -0.15 5.28
N LEU A 150 4.53 -0.97 5.22
CA LEU A 150 3.15 -0.54 5.02
C LEU A 150 2.25 -1.23 6.05
N GLY A 151 1.35 -0.46 6.66
CA GLY A 151 0.36 -0.98 7.59
C GLY A 151 -0.96 -0.23 7.46
N ALA A 152 -2.02 -0.81 8.00
CA ALA A 152 -3.30 -0.13 8.15
C ALA A 152 -3.75 -0.17 9.61
N ARG A 153 -4.41 0.90 10.07
CA ARG A 153 -5.05 0.99 11.38
C ARG A 153 -6.53 1.23 11.17
N LEU A 154 -7.35 0.47 11.87
CA LEU A 154 -8.79 0.67 11.95
C LEU A 154 -9.14 1.02 13.40
N SER A 155 -9.78 2.16 13.62
CA SER A 155 -10.20 2.61 14.95
C SER A 155 -11.72 2.77 15.00
N LEU A 156 -12.33 2.44 16.15
CA LEU A 156 -13.78 2.49 16.37
C LEU A 156 -14.13 3.53 17.43
N SER A 157 -15.07 4.41 17.08
CA SER A 157 -15.89 5.18 18.01
C SER A 157 -17.33 4.71 17.91
N GLY A 158 -17.72 3.79 18.80
CA GLY A 158 -19.03 3.14 18.77
C GLY A 158 -19.10 1.93 19.69
N GLU A 159 -20.08 1.06 19.46
CA GLU A 159 -20.31 -0.11 20.31
C GLU A 159 -19.56 -1.36 19.80
N ARG A 160 -19.86 -1.78 18.56
CA ARG A 160 -19.34 -3.02 17.98
C ARG A 160 -19.40 -3.03 16.46
N VAL A 161 -18.28 -3.34 15.82
CA VAL A 161 -18.17 -3.51 14.36
C VAL A 161 -17.32 -4.72 14.03
N GLN A 162 -17.85 -5.62 13.22
CA GLN A 162 -17.07 -6.69 12.59
C GLN A 162 -16.35 -6.15 11.36
N CYS A 163 -15.10 -6.56 11.19
CA CYS A 163 -14.25 -6.17 10.08
C CYS A 163 -13.68 -7.41 9.40
N THR A 164 -13.70 -7.41 8.06
CA THR A 164 -12.99 -8.38 7.23
C THR A 164 -12.10 -7.62 6.24
N LEU A 165 -10.82 -7.95 6.21
CA LEU A 165 -9.87 -7.46 5.20
C LEU A 165 -9.96 -8.36 3.97
N ASN A 166 -10.47 -7.82 2.86
CA ASN A 166 -10.74 -8.57 1.63
C ASN A 166 -9.56 -8.52 0.66
N GLN A 167 -8.90 -7.36 0.56
CA GLN A 167 -7.80 -7.15 -0.37
C GLN A 167 -6.78 -6.17 0.21
N ALA A 168 -5.51 -6.44 -0.05
CA ALA A 168 -4.41 -5.51 0.19
C ALA A 168 -3.34 -5.78 -0.89
N GLU A 169 -3.07 -4.79 -1.74
CA GLU A 169 -2.18 -4.94 -2.89
C GLU A 169 -1.37 -3.67 -3.12
N ILE A 170 -0.14 -3.85 -3.59
CA ILE A 170 0.66 -2.78 -4.19
C ILE A 170 1.06 -3.16 -5.61
N VAL A 171 0.89 -2.22 -6.52
CA VAL A 171 1.28 -2.32 -7.93
C VAL A 171 2.22 -1.17 -8.25
N LEU A 172 3.46 -1.48 -8.61
CA LEU A 172 4.48 -0.50 -8.97
C LEU A 172 4.86 -0.66 -10.44
N ARG A 173 5.09 0.46 -11.12
CA ARG A 173 5.64 0.49 -12.48
C ARG A 173 7.09 0.94 -12.43
N LEU A 174 7.99 0.10 -12.94
CA LEU A 174 9.44 0.33 -12.94
C LEU A 174 9.95 0.43 -14.37
N LYS A 175 10.88 1.35 -14.63
CA LYS A 175 11.52 1.54 -15.94
C LYS A 175 13.04 1.40 -15.82
N LEU A 176 13.50 0.15 -15.70
CA LEU A 176 14.90 -0.19 -15.41
C LEU A 176 15.91 0.39 -16.41
N PHE A 177 15.49 0.58 -17.65
CA PHE A 177 16.31 1.18 -18.70
C PHE A 177 15.74 2.55 -19.05
N ASN A 178 16.36 3.61 -18.53
CA ASN A 178 16.05 4.97 -18.94
C ASN A 178 17.26 5.54 -19.69
N LEU A 179 17.28 5.31 -21.01
CA LEU A 179 18.37 5.77 -21.89
C LEU A 179 18.40 7.30 -22.07
N ILE A 180 17.34 8.00 -21.63
CA ILE A 180 17.23 9.46 -21.65
C ILE A 180 16.77 9.89 -20.25
N PRO A 181 17.58 10.64 -19.48
CA PRO A 181 17.14 11.26 -18.24
C PRO A 181 15.99 12.23 -18.54
N ASN A 182 14.89 12.14 -17.80
CA ASN A 182 13.87 13.19 -17.86
C ASN A 182 14.41 14.42 -17.10
N PRO A 183 14.38 15.62 -17.70
CA PRO A 183 14.79 16.85 -17.04
C PRO A 183 13.90 17.24 -15.86
#